data_AF-A0A8H2WZN9-F1
#
_entry.id   AF-A0A8H2WZN9-F1
#
_cell.length_a   1.000
_cell.length_b   1.000
_cell.length_c   1.000
_cell.angle_alpha   90.00
_cell.angle_beta   90.00
_cell.angle_gamma   90.00
#
_symmetry.space_group_name_H-M   'P 1'
#
loop_
_entity.id
_entity.type
_entity.pdbx_description
1 polymer ?
#
loop_
_entity_poly.entity_id
_entity_poly.type
_entity_poly.pdbx_seq_one_letter_code
_entity_poly.pdbx_strand_id
1 'polypeptide(L)'
;MSSKSGGAMRPLKQYTEGSFQFSIPDQVYQFLNILCETSSKKSWSTEDAQLFLHEFVEGNGIIRLRDAIRFPIDSSRSWSFQRGYVPIFVYITSESVIKKALHADINKLYGVIHNNFKAIRDTIETHMPRLIEARSFKDGHKPLSGRVLFKAMFSALYEYVVRFKSAVSDPDVRKLVERLAGWFDIWAVGLSSKPPFDDECVRFETYQKESIIENIDNDKERLLSFIKEPDARNVDRGTNRQEITEGLVANLQRILDNEGPGNLRKAGPRHDNDHVKIQDIGVAPTPDELLCEEDPYLPGNLFEAPHNLEPRSVKRLFDIQFRLLREEMMAPVQTAVQCVVSDLKKPTSVPTLLSNLIRDGGGRYRTPDAQDSVIFSVFTNVTFQPLSLDTRGLSLGVEFDAPPGDAQSEIVETRVAYWERIATKRLTQGALVALIWKDQNGKIDTYIGTITSSSFDLVATARHSSDRISIKVSFFDPAAELRVLHILQNRRGTYGTRVLIEAPVFYEGVRPFLEALQRNPDGLPFLNYLRHQSRKELQQMAIRAPSYSTAPGFSFDLKDLFPPDANIQSLSLNTSSVNSINGARSSLLRGSRLDPSQVDAVVDSLTREL
;
A
#
# COMPACT_ATOMS: atom_id res chain seq x y z
N MET A 1 4.69 -14.30 -32.97
CA MET A 1 3.88 -14.83 -31.86
C MET A 1 2.51 -15.40 -32.31
N SER A 2 2.42 -16.04 -33.50
CA SER A 2 1.11 -16.36 -34.11
C SER A 2 0.66 -17.84 -34.04
N SER A 3 1.44 -18.75 -33.45
CA SER A 3 1.13 -20.20 -33.52
C SER A 3 0.69 -20.86 -32.20
N LYS A 4 0.74 -20.17 -31.06
CA LYS A 4 0.24 -20.69 -29.77
C LYS A 4 -1.14 -20.16 -29.35
N SER A 5 -1.64 -19.09 -29.98
CA SER A 5 -2.85 -18.36 -29.56
C SER A 5 -4.18 -19.13 -29.77
N GLY A 6 -4.29 -19.97 -30.80
CA GLY A 6 -5.59 -20.56 -31.18
C GLY A 6 -6.14 -21.69 -30.30
N GLY A 7 -5.41 -22.15 -29.28
CA GLY A 7 -5.78 -23.32 -28.48
C GLY A 7 -6.80 -23.04 -27.37
N ALA A 8 -6.69 -21.88 -26.71
CA ALA A 8 -7.45 -21.57 -25.50
C ALA A 8 -8.90 -21.12 -25.78
N MET A 9 -9.11 -20.34 -26.84
CA MET A 9 -10.43 -19.86 -27.29
C MET A 9 -11.23 -20.88 -28.12
N ARG A 10 -10.61 -22.00 -28.52
CA ARG A 10 -11.25 -23.04 -29.37
C ARG A 10 -12.63 -23.51 -28.87
N PRO A 11 -12.86 -23.72 -27.55
CA PRO A 11 -14.17 -24.12 -27.04
C PRO A 11 -15.26 -23.05 -27.14
N LEU A 12 -14.87 -21.77 -27.17
CA LEU A 12 -15.79 -20.62 -27.22
C LEU A 12 -16.01 -20.10 -28.66
N LYS A 13 -15.28 -20.64 -29.64
CA LYS A 13 -15.25 -20.15 -31.02
C LYS A 13 -16.64 -20.02 -31.66
N GLN A 14 -17.51 -21.01 -31.46
CA GLN A 14 -18.87 -20.98 -32.02
C GLN A 14 -19.74 -19.83 -31.48
N TYR A 15 -19.44 -19.34 -30.27
CA TYR A 15 -20.17 -18.24 -29.64
C TYR A 15 -19.55 -16.88 -29.98
N THR A 16 -18.25 -16.82 -30.27
CA THR A 16 -17.53 -15.58 -30.60
C THR A 16 -17.52 -15.25 -32.09
N GLU A 17 -18.19 -16.05 -32.93
CA GLU A 17 -18.48 -15.68 -34.32
C GLU A 17 -19.38 -14.43 -34.37
N GLY A 18 -19.06 -13.49 -35.28
CA GLY A 18 -19.72 -12.19 -35.34
C GLY A 18 -21.23 -12.26 -35.57
N SER A 19 -21.71 -13.28 -36.29
CA SER A 19 -23.12 -13.52 -36.62
C SER A 19 -23.91 -14.22 -35.50
N PHE A 20 -23.26 -14.74 -34.46
CA PHE A 20 -23.93 -15.51 -33.41
C PHE A 20 -24.73 -14.59 -32.47
N GLN A 21 -25.94 -14.99 -32.08
CA GLN A 21 -26.74 -14.35 -31.03
C GLN A 21 -27.46 -15.42 -30.20
N PHE A 22 -27.65 -15.17 -28.91
CA PHE A 22 -28.39 -16.09 -28.05
C PHE A 22 -29.88 -16.07 -28.41
N SER A 23 -30.40 -17.22 -28.83
CA SER A 23 -31.80 -17.43 -29.21
C SER A 23 -32.59 -18.19 -28.14
N ILE A 24 -31.91 -19.04 -27.35
CA ILE A 24 -32.52 -19.83 -26.28
C ILE A 24 -31.66 -19.82 -25.01
N PRO A 25 -32.27 -19.96 -23.81
CA PRO A 25 -31.56 -20.00 -22.54
C PRO A 25 -30.39 -21.00 -22.49
N ASP A 26 -30.56 -22.18 -23.08
CA ASP A 26 -29.55 -23.25 -23.05
C ASP A 26 -28.23 -22.86 -23.72
N GLN A 27 -28.28 -22.01 -24.74
CA GLN A 27 -27.06 -21.50 -25.39
C GLN A 27 -26.27 -20.61 -24.42
N VAL A 28 -26.95 -19.78 -23.62
CA VAL A 28 -26.28 -18.93 -22.62
C VAL A 28 -25.66 -19.80 -21.53
N TYR A 29 -26.40 -20.79 -21.04
CA TYR A 29 -25.88 -21.70 -20.01
C TYR A 29 -24.67 -22.50 -20.48
N GLN A 30 -24.68 -22.96 -21.74
CA GLN A 30 -23.53 -23.66 -22.32
C GLN A 30 -22.32 -22.72 -22.49
N PHE A 31 -22.53 -21.51 -22.99
CA PHE A 31 -21.48 -20.50 -23.12
C PHE A 31 -20.81 -20.21 -21.77
N LEU A 32 -21.61 -19.94 -20.73
CA LEU A 32 -21.10 -19.63 -19.39
C LEU A 32 -20.41 -20.81 -18.72
N ASN A 33 -20.91 -22.03 -18.90
CA ASN A 33 -20.23 -23.22 -18.38
C ASN A 33 -18.85 -23.40 -19.02
N ILE A 34 -18.74 -23.27 -20.34
CA ILE A 34 -17.46 -23.35 -21.05
C ILE A 34 -16.52 -22.24 -20.57
N LEU A 35 -17.04 -21.03 -20.34
CA LEU A 35 -16.27 -19.90 -19.83
C LEU A 35 -15.71 -20.17 -18.42
N CYS A 36 -16.52 -20.70 -17.50
CA CYS A 36 -16.08 -21.08 -16.16
C CYS A 36 -15.08 -22.25 -16.20
N GLU A 37 -15.33 -23.29 -17.00
CA GLU A 37 -14.44 -24.46 -17.12
C GLU A 37 -13.07 -24.09 -17.70
N THR A 38 -13.05 -23.22 -18.72
CA THR A 38 -11.79 -22.73 -19.31
C THR A 38 -11.00 -21.91 -18.31
N SER A 39 -11.64 -21.01 -17.56
CA SER A 39 -10.99 -20.19 -16.53
C SER A 39 -10.47 -21.00 -15.31
N SER A 40 -11.00 -22.21 -15.08
CA SER A 40 -10.65 -23.06 -13.93
C SER A 40 -9.57 -24.12 -14.24
N LYS A 41 -8.98 -24.11 -15.44
CA LYS A 41 -7.96 -25.09 -15.83
C LYS A 41 -6.65 -24.88 -15.05
N LYS A 42 -6.34 -25.81 -14.15
CA LYS A 42 -5.09 -25.83 -13.37
C LYS A 42 -3.81 -25.96 -14.23
N SER A 43 -3.94 -26.40 -15.48
CA SER A 43 -2.81 -26.59 -16.41
C SER A 43 -2.36 -25.32 -17.12
N TRP A 44 -3.06 -24.19 -16.97
CA TRP A 44 -2.70 -22.94 -17.63
C TRP A 44 -1.58 -22.20 -16.90
N SER A 45 -0.57 -21.78 -17.67
CA SER A 45 0.43 -20.83 -17.20
C SER A 45 -0.19 -19.42 -17.05
N THR A 46 0.50 -18.51 -16.38
CA THR A 46 0.07 -17.10 -16.28
C THR A 46 -0.06 -16.45 -17.65
N GLU A 47 0.84 -16.74 -18.59
CA GLU A 47 0.81 -16.24 -19.97
C GLU A 47 -0.43 -16.75 -20.73
N ASP A 48 -0.80 -18.03 -20.57
CA ASP A 48 -1.98 -18.60 -21.23
C ASP A 48 -3.29 -17.94 -20.74
N ALA A 49 -3.39 -17.67 -19.43
CA ALA A 49 -4.54 -17.00 -18.85
C ALA A 49 -4.64 -15.54 -19.32
N GLN A 50 -3.52 -14.84 -19.44
CA GLN A 50 -3.46 -13.47 -19.97
C GLN A 50 -3.87 -13.41 -21.43
N LEU A 51 -3.31 -14.29 -22.27
CA LEU A 51 -3.64 -14.35 -23.69
C LEU A 51 -5.12 -14.68 -23.92
N PHE A 52 -5.66 -15.63 -23.15
CA PHE A 52 -7.08 -15.97 -23.23
C PHE A 52 -7.98 -14.78 -22.86
N LEU A 53 -7.71 -14.10 -21.74
CA LEU A 53 -8.54 -12.96 -21.34
C LEU A 53 -8.42 -11.82 -22.34
N HIS A 54 -7.20 -11.52 -22.81
CA HIS A 54 -6.97 -10.48 -23.79
C HIS A 54 -7.75 -10.77 -25.10
N GLU A 55 -7.68 -11.99 -25.63
CA GLU A 55 -8.46 -12.40 -26.81
C GLU A 55 -9.98 -12.35 -26.56
N PHE A 56 -10.44 -12.74 -25.37
CA PHE A 56 -11.85 -12.68 -24.99
C PHE A 56 -12.39 -11.24 -24.92
N VAL A 57 -11.59 -10.33 -24.36
CA VAL A 57 -11.94 -8.92 -24.11
C VAL A 57 -11.84 -8.07 -25.37
N GLU A 58 -10.82 -8.28 -26.21
CA GLU A 58 -10.69 -7.58 -27.50
C GLU A 58 -11.59 -8.17 -28.60
N GLY A 59 -11.95 -9.44 -28.47
CA GLY A 59 -12.84 -10.13 -29.40
C GLY A 59 -14.33 -9.99 -29.07
N ASN A 60 -15.16 -10.80 -29.73
CA ASN A 60 -16.60 -10.82 -29.47
C ASN A 60 -17.00 -11.47 -28.13
N GLY A 61 -16.04 -11.99 -27.34
CA GLY A 61 -16.31 -12.63 -26.05
C GLY A 61 -16.97 -11.66 -25.05
N ILE A 62 -16.43 -10.44 -24.96
CA ILE A 62 -17.00 -9.38 -24.11
C ILE A 62 -18.42 -8.97 -24.53
N ILE A 63 -18.70 -8.99 -25.84
CA ILE A 63 -20.03 -8.72 -26.40
C ILE A 63 -20.99 -9.83 -25.95
N ARG A 64 -20.59 -11.10 -26.06
CA ARG A 64 -21.43 -12.22 -25.61
C ARG A 64 -21.66 -12.23 -24.11
N LEU A 65 -20.67 -11.83 -23.31
CA LEU A 65 -20.87 -11.68 -21.88
C LEU A 65 -21.91 -10.59 -21.56
N ARG A 66 -21.84 -9.45 -22.25
CA ARG A 66 -22.86 -8.39 -22.14
C ARG A 66 -24.24 -8.90 -22.55
N ASP A 67 -24.32 -9.62 -23.67
CA ASP A 67 -25.59 -10.17 -24.17
C ASP A 67 -26.18 -11.20 -23.18
N ALA A 68 -25.33 -11.99 -22.51
CA ALA A 68 -25.73 -12.91 -21.44
C ALA A 68 -26.26 -12.19 -20.18
N ILE A 69 -25.64 -11.09 -19.76
CA ILE A 69 -26.12 -10.24 -18.66
C ILE A 69 -27.49 -9.65 -18.99
N ARG A 70 -27.70 -9.26 -20.26
CA ARG A 70 -28.96 -8.69 -20.72
C ARG A 70 -30.06 -9.73 -20.97
N PHE A 71 -29.74 -11.02 -20.92
CA PHE A 71 -30.73 -12.06 -21.15
C PHE A 71 -31.60 -12.24 -19.87
N PRO A 72 -32.94 -12.27 -19.94
CA PRO A 72 -33.81 -12.36 -21.11
C PRO A 72 -34.54 -11.03 -21.43
N ILE A 73 -34.16 -10.32 -22.50
CA ILE A 73 -34.94 -9.17 -22.97
C ILE A 73 -36.17 -9.60 -23.80
N ASP A 74 -36.13 -10.73 -24.52
CA ASP A 74 -37.21 -11.13 -25.48
C ASP A 74 -37.55 -12.65 -25.50
N SER A 75 -37.27 -13.41 -24.43
CA SER A 75 -37.51 -14.88 -24.41
C SER A 75 -38.79 -15.26 -23.67
N SER A 76 -39.69 -16.01 -24.34
CA SER A 76 -40.85 -16.67 -23.71
C SER A 76 -40.52 -17.95 -22.94
N ARG A 77 -39.26 -18.39 -22.97
CA ARG A 77 -38.78 -19.62 -22.30
C ARG A 77 -38.28 -19.33 -20.89
N SER A 78 -38.46 -20.30 -19.99
CA SER A 78 -38.03 -20.23 -18.59
C SER A 78 -36.52 -20.00 -18.45
N TRP A 79 -36.14 -18.92 -17.76
CA TRP A 79 -34.75 -18.55 -17.46
C TRP A 79 -34.42 -18.86 -15.99
N SER A 80 -33.25 -19.45 -15.75
CA SER A 80 -32.73 -19.81 -14.42
C SER A 80 -31.68 -18.78 -14.01
N PHE A 81 -31.96 -18.07 -12.92
CA PHE A 81 -30.99 -17.16 -12.28
C PHE A 81 -29.70 -17.91 -11.91
N GLN A 82 -29.83 -19.11 -11.34
CA GLN A 82 -28.71 -19.93 -10.90
C GLN A 82 -27.80 -20.37 -12.04
N ARG A 83 -28.36 -20.68 -13.21
CA ARG A 83 -27.59 -21.13 -14.38
C ARG A 83 -27.12 -19.98 -15.29
N GLY A 84 -27.81 -18.84 -15.24
CA GLY A 84 -27.53 -17.68 -16.08
C GLY A 84 -26.65 -16.62 -15.44
N TYR A 85 -26.88 -16.29 -14.17
CA TYR A 85 -26.24 -15.14 -13.51
C TYR A 85 -25.08 -15.53 -12.59
N VAL A 86 -25.21 -16.62 -11.83
CA VAL A 86 -24.17 -17.05 -10.89
C VAL A 86 -22.84 -17.37 -11.59
N PRO A 87 -22.81 -18.08 -12.74
CA PRO A 87 -21.57 -18.32 -13.46
C PRO A 87 -20.86 -17.04 -13.93
N ILE A 88 -21.60 -15.96 -14.20
CA ILE A 88 -21.02 -14.67 -14.58
C ILE A 88 -20.17 -14.14 -13.41
N PHE A 89 -20.73 -14.11 -12.19
CA PHE A 89 -19.99 -13.69 -11.00
C PHE A 89 -18.80 -14.61 -10.73
N VAL A 90 -19.00 -15.93 -10.78
CA VAL A 90 -17.92 -16.92 -10.57
C VAL A 90 -16.77 -16.73 -11.55
N TYR A 91 -17.07 -16.46 -12.83
CA TYR A 91 -16.04 -16.22 -13.85
C TYR A 91 -15.25 -14.93 -13.59
N ILE A 92 -15.93 -13.80 -13.40
CA ILE A 92 -15.24 -12.51 -13.21
C ILE A 92 -14.47 -12.43 -11.89
N THR A 93 -14.80 -13.31 -10.93
CA THR A 93 -14.07 -13.45 -9.66
C THR A 93 -13.05 -14.58 -9.64
N SER A 94 -12.85 -15.28 -10.77
CA SER A 94 -11.88 -16.38 -10.83
C SER A 94 -10.45 -15.89 -10.67
N GLU A 95 -9.56 -16.71 -10.09
CA GLU A 95 -8.14 -16.34 -9.92
C GLU A 95 -7.45 -16.03 -11.25
N SER A 96 -7.85 -16.73 -12.32
CA SER A 96 -7.34 -16.51 -13.68
C SER A 96 -7.68 -15.11 -14.21
N VAL A 97 -8.80 -14.53 -13.77
CA VAL A 97 -9.23 -13.17 -14.15
C VAL A 97 -8.67 -12.12 -13.18
N ILE A 98 -8.74 -12.33 -11.86
CA ILE A 98 -8.32 -11.30 -10.89
C ILE A 98 -6.79 -11.25 -10.70
N LYS A 99 -6.13 -12.40 -10.53
CA LYS A 99 -4.71 -12.46 -10.10
C LYS A 99 -3.73 -12.55 -11.28
N LYS A 100 -4.14 -13.15 -12.39
CA LYS A 100 -3.23 -13.48 -13.49
C LYS A 100 -3.35 -12.53 -14.68
N ALA A 101 -4.42 -11.76 -14.80
CA ALA A 101 -4.68 -10.94 -15.98
C ALA A 101 -4.11 -9.52 -15.92
N LEU A 102 -4.01 -8.87 -17.09
CA LEU A 102 -3.60 -7.48 -17.23
C LEU A 102 -4.69 -6.53 -16.72
N HIS A 103 -4.31 -5.49 -15.95
CA HIS A 103 -5.25 -4.52 -15.37
C HIS A 103 -6.18 -3.86 -16.41
N ALA A 104 -5.70 -3.60 -17.63
CA ALA A 104 -6.49 -3.00 -18.70
C ALA A 104 -7.66 -3.89 -19.14
N ASP A 105 -7.43 -5.20 -19.29
CA ASP A 105 -8.44 -6.16 -19.74
C ASP A 105 -9.49 -6.41 -18.65
N ILE A 106 -9.05 -6.47 -17.38
CA ILE A 106 -9.96 -6.56 -16.23
C ILE A 106 -10.87 -5.33 -16.16
N ASN A 107 -10.33 -4.13 -16.37
CA ASN A 107 -11.13 -2.91 -16.37
C ASN A 107 -12.18 -2.88 -17.49
N LYS A 108 -11.84 -3.40 -18.69
CA LYS A 108 -12.82 -3.58 -19.77
C LYS A 108 -13.92 -4.58 -19.38
N LEU A 109 -13.55 -5.70 -18.76
CA LEU A 109 -14.48 -6.71 -18.29
C LEU A 109 -15.46 -6.16 -17.24
N TYR A 110 -14.95 -5.49 -16.20
CA TYR A 110 -15.79 -4.84 -15.19
C TYR A 110 -16.51 -3.59 -15.73
N GLY A 111 -16.04 -3.00 -16.83
CA GLY A 111 -16.78 -1.98 -17.60
C GLY A 111 -18.10 -2.53 -18.16
N VAL A 112 -18.18 -3.82 -18.50
CA VAL A 112 -19.46 -4.45 -18.86
C VAL A 112 -20.40 -4.48 -17.66
N ILE A 113 -19.90 -4.81 -16.47
CA ILE A 113 -20.68 -4.80 -15.24
C ILE A 113 -21.19 -3.39 -14.95
N HIS A 114 -20.32 -2.38 -15.01
CA HIS A 114 -20.67 -0.97 -14.80
C HIS A 114 -21.80 -0.52 -15.73
N ASN A 115 -21.63 -0.75 -17.03
CA ASN A 115 -22.59 -0.31 -18.06
C ASN A 115 -23.93 -1.06 -18.03
N ASN A 116 -24.02 -2.18 -17.30
CA ASN A 116 -25.23 -3.00 -17.19
C ASN A 116 -25.66 -3.22 -15.73
N PHE A 117 -25.17 -2.38 -14.80
CA PHE A 117 -25.41 -2.54 -13.37
C PHE A 117 -26.89 -2.55 -13.04
N LYS A 118 -27.69 -1.70 -13.69
CA LYS A 118 -29.16 -1.67 -13.52
C LYS A 118 -29.80 -3.03 -13.79
N ALA A 119 -29.48 -3.66 -14.92
CA ALA A 119 -30.01 -4.98 -15.27
C ALA A 119 -29.56 -6.05 -14.26
N ILE A 120 -28.31 -5.97 -13.81
CA ILE A 120 -27.75 -6.89 -12.80
C ILE A 120 -28.51 -6.75 -11.48
N ARG A 121 -28.66 -5.53 -10.97
CA ARG A 121 -29.41 -5.22 -9.76
C ARG A 121 -30.84 -5.73 -9.86
N ASP A 122 -31.57 -5.32 -10.90
CA ASP A 122 -32.99 -5.66 -11.06
C ASP A 122 -33.21 -7.18 -11.10
N THR A 123 -32.28 -7.91 -11.72
CA THR A 123 -32.31 -9.38 -11.76
C THR A 123 -32.06 -10.00 -10.39
N ILE A 124 -31.02 -9.55 -9.67
CA ILE A 124 -30.72 -10.03 -8.31
C ILE A 124 -31.92 -9.76 -7.39
N GLU A 125 -32.46 -8.54 -7.39
CA GLU A 125 -33.57 -8.13 -6.52
C GLU A 125 -34.87 -8.86 -6.83
N THR A 126 -35.07 -9.31 -8.07
CA THR A 126 -36.24 -10.10 -8.46
C THR A 126 -36.15 -11.55 -7.96
N HIS A 127 -34.96 -12.16 -7.96
CA HIS A 127 -34.79 -13.59 -7.72
C HIS A 127 -34.34 -13.93 -6.29
N MET A 128 -33.45 -13.15 -5.68
CA MET A 128 -32.92 -13.45 -4.35
C MET A 128 -33.99 -13.57 -3.26
N PRO A 129 -35.00 -12.67 -3.16
CA PRO A 129 -36.06 -12.82 -2.17
C PRO A 129 -36.81 -14.15 -2.25
N ARG A 130 -37.10 -14.62 -3.48
CA ARG A 130 -37.80 -15.90 -3.71
C ARG A 130 -36.96 -17.10 -3.27
N LEU A 131 -35.65 -17.07 -3.48
CA LEU A 131 -34.74 -18.14 -3.06
C LEU A 131 -34.59 -18.19 -1.53
N ILE A 132 -34.50 -17.03 -0.90
CA ILE A 132 -34.43 -16.91 0.56
C ILE A 132 -35.74 -17.36 1.21
N GLU A 133 -36.89 -16.97 0.66
CA GLU A 133 -38.22 -17.41 1.12
C GLU A 133 -38.44 -18.92 0.94
N ALA A 134 -38.06 -19.47 -0.23
CA ALA A 134 -38.10 -20.91 -0.50
C ALA A 134 -37.10 -21.72 0.32
N ARG A 135 -36.16 -21.05 1.01
CA ARG A 135 -35.07 -21.64 1.80
C ARG A 135 -34.28 -22.70 1.02
N SER A 136 -34.10 -22.48 -0.28
CA SER A 136 -33.36 -23.37 -1.17
C SER A 136 -32.80 -22.58 -2.35
N PHE A 137 -31.58 -22.90 -2.76
CA PHE A 137 -30.98 -22.34 -3.97
C PHE A 137 -31.11 -23.28 -5.18
N LYS A 138 -31.78 -24.43 -5.04
CA LYS A 138 -31.91 -25.41 -6.12
C LYS A 138 -32.87 -24.92 -7.22
N ASP A 139 -32.51 -25.21 -8.47
CA ASP A 139 -33.33 -24.94 -9.65
C ASP A 139 -33.76 -26.21 -10.41
N GLY A 140 -33.56 -27.38 -9.81
CA GLY A 140 -33.88 -28.69 -10.41
C GLY A 140 -32.76 -29.32 -11.25
N HIS A 141 -31.62 -28.65 -11.43
CA HIS A 141 -30.48 -29.20 -12.20
C HIS A 141 -29.24 -29.46 -11.34
N LYS A 142 -28.38 -28.45 -11.16
CA LYS A 142 -27.16 -28.57 -10.36
C LYS A 142 -27.40 -27.94 -8.98
N PRO A 143 -27.03 -28.62 -7.88
CA PRO A 143 -27.13 -28.01 -6.56
C PRO A 143 -26.19 -26.80 -6.49
N LEU A 144 -26.75 -25.63 -6.19
CA LEU A 144 -26.00 -24.43 -5.88
C LEU A 144 -26.00 -24.24 -4.36
N SER A 145 -24.83 -23.94 -3.80
CA SER A 145 -24.70 -23.58 -2.38
C SER A 145 -24.60 -22.08 -2.21
N GLY A 146 -25.19 -21.57 -1.13
CA GLY A 146 -25.03 -20.19 -0.69
C GLY A 146 -23.57 -19.80 -0.52
N ARG A 147 -22.67 -20.73 -0.15
CA ARG A 147 -21.24 -20.43 -0.04
C ARG A 147 -20.64 -19.93 -1.35
N VAL A 148 -21.03 -20.54 -2.48
CA VAL A 148 -20.52 -20.18 -3.81
C VAL A 148 -21.20 -18.89 -4.27
N LEU A 149 -22.51 -18.79 -4.06
CA LEU A 149 -23.32 -17.64 -4.45
C LEU A 149 -22.84 -16.35 -3.77
N PHE A 150 -22.83 -16.33 -2.44
CA PHE A 150 -22.47 -15.12 -1.68
C PHE A 150 -21.00 -14.75 -1.85
N LYS A 151 -20.08 -15.73 -1.85
CA LYS A 151 -18.65 -15.46 -2.10
C LYS A 151 -18.43 -14.79 -3.46
N ALA A 152 -19.05 -15.32 -4.52
CA ALA A 152 -18.93 -14.76 -5.86
C ALA A 152 -19.57 -13.36 -5.96
N MET A 153 -20.75 -13.14 -5.36
CA MET A 153 -21.44 -11.85 -5.41
C MET A 153 -20.70 -10.76 -4.62
N PHE A 154 -20.28 -11.04 -3.38
CA PHE A 154 -19.51 -10.06 -2.58
C PHE A 154 -18.17 -9.73 -3.25
N SER A 155 -17.45 -10.74 -3.75
CA SER A 155 -16.18 -10.53 -4.45
C SER A 155 -16.38 -9.72 -5.74
N ALA A 156 -17.40 -10.03 -6.54
CA ALA A 156 -17.69 -9.30 -7.78
C ALA A 156 -18.05 -7.83 -7.52
N LEU A 157 -18.90 -7.57 -6.53
CA LEU A 157 -19.27 -6.20 -6.16
C LEU A 157 -18.10 -5.43 -5.56
N TYR A 158 -17.24 -6.09 -4.77
CA TYR A 158 -16.00 -5.50 -4.25
C TYR A 158 -15.06 -5.07 -5.38
N GLU A 159 -14.76 -5.97 -6.31
CA GLU A 159 -13.90 -5.68 -7.44
C GLU A 159 -14.49 -4.59 -8.36
N TYR A 160 -15.83 -4.51 -8.44
CA TYR A 160 -16.53 -3.45 -9.14
C TYR A 160 -16.37 -2.07 -8.46
N VAL A 161 -16.66 -1.95 -7.16
CA VAL A 161 -16.59 -0.65 -6.45
C VAL A 161 -15.17 -0.12 -6.30
N VAL A 162 -14.17 -1.01 -6.19
CA VAL A 162 -12.76 -0.61 -6.12
C VAL A 162 -12.30 0.01 -7.45
N ARG A 163 -12.82 -0.44 -8.59
CA ARG A 163 -12.42 0.04 -9.92
C ARG A 163 -13.19 1.28 -10.38
N PHE A 164 -14.48 1.37 -10.04
CA PHE A 164 -15.34 2.45 -10.48
C PHE A 164 -15.72 3.36 -9.30
N LYS A 165 -15.00 4.47 -9.12
CA LYS A 165 -15.26 5.44 -8.04
C LYS A 165 -16.70 5.96 -8.05
N SER A 166 -17.31 6.09 -9.23
CA SER A 166 -18.73 6.47 -9.38
C SER A 166 -19.69 5.45 -8.76
N ALA A 167 -19.31 4.17 -8.70
CA ALA A 167 -20.13 3.11 -8.11
C ALA A 167 -20.16 3.19 -6.57
N VAL A 168 -19.10 3.70 -5.92
CA VAL A 168 -19.07 3.89 -4.46
C VAL A 168 -20.09 4.93 -4.00
N SER A 169 -20.27 5.98 -4.81
CA SER A 169 -21.22 7.06 -4.53
C SER A 169 -22.62 6.80 -5.11
N ASP A 170 -22.85 5.66 -5.76
CA ASP A 170 -24.14 5.33 -6.36
C ASP A 170 -25.10 4.75 -5.29
N PRO A 171 -26.22 5.43 -4.98
CA PRO A 171 -27.18 4.97 -3.98
C PRO A 171 -27.77 3.59 -4.29
N ASP A 172 -27.87 3.22 -5.56
CA ASP A 172 -28.44 1.94 -5.97
C ASP A 172 -27.44 0.79 -5.76
N VAL A 173 -26.14 1.07 -5.83
CA VAL A 173 -25.09 0.12 -5.42
C VAL A 173 -25.13 -0.10 -3.91
N ARG A 174 -25.24 0.98 -3.12
CA ARG A 174 -25.38 0.91 -1.65
C ARG A 174 -26.56 0.04 -1.23
N LYS A 175 -27.76 0.32 -1.76
CA LYS A 175 -28.97 -0.44 -1.44
C LYS A 175 -28.85 -1.92 -1.80
N LEU A 176 -28.25 -2.24 -2.95
CA LEU A 176 -28.06 -3.63 -3.37
C LEU A 176 -27.13 -4.37 -2.40
N VAL A 177 -26.03 -3.75 -1.97
CA VAL A 177 -25.08 -4.35 -1.03
C VAL A 177 -25.71 -4.57 0.34
N GLU A 178 -26.47 -3.60 0.86
CA GLU A 178 -27.18 -3.73 2.13
C GLU A 178 -28.22 -4.86 2.08
N ARG A 179 -28.96 -4.99 0.97
CA ARG A 179 -29.90 -6.09 0.77
C ARG A 179 -29.20 -7.44 0.66
N LEU A 180 -28.07 -7.50 -0.06
CA LEU A 180 -27.26 -8.69 -0.18
C LEU A 180 -26.70 -9.16 1.17
N ALA A 181 -26.23 -8.23 2.00
CA ALA A 181 -25.83 -8.48 3.38
C ALA A 181 -26.98 -9.08 4.19
N GLY A 182 -28.18 -8.49 4.11
CA GLY A 182 -29.36 -9.04 4.79
C GLY A 182 -29.73 -10.46 4.34
N TRP A 183 -29.68 -10.75 3.03
CA TRP A 183 -29.93 -12.11 2.53
C TRP A 183 -28.86 -13.11 2.99
N PHE A 184 -27.60 -12.69 3.07
CA PHE A 184 -26.53 -13.51 3.62
C PHE A 184 -26.77 -13.86 5.09
N ASP A 185 -27.15 -12.87 5.92
CA ASP A 185 -27.42 -13.09 7.34
C ASP A 185 -28.59 -14.08 7.53
N ILE A 186 -29.65 -13.97 6.72
CA ILE A 186 -30.78 -14.91 6.73
C ILE A 186 -30.33 -16.33 6.36
N TRP A 187 -29.49 -16.49 5.34
CA TRP A 187 -28.94 -17.79 4.95
C TRP A 187 -28.04 -18.39 6.04
N ALA A 188 -27.14 -17.59 6.61
CA ALA A 188 -26.21 -18.01 7.65
C ALA A 188 -26.95 -18.52 8.89
N VAL A 189 -27.98 -17.81 9.35
CA VAL A 189 -28.89 -18.28 10.41
C VAL A 189 -29.68 -19.51 9.97
N GLY A 190 -30.10 -19.53 8.70
CA GLY A 190 -30.83 -20.62 8.06
C GLY A 190 -30.14 -21.98 8.15
N LEU A 191 -28.80 -22.02 8.08
CA LEU A 191 -28.02 -23.26 8.14
C LEU A 191 -28.14 -24.02 9.48
N SER A 192 -28.46 -23.31 10.56
CA SER A 192 -28.57 -23.86 11.92
C SER A 192 -30.00 -23.92 12.46
N SER A 193 -30.98 -23.46 11.67
CA SER A 193 -32.40 -23.40 12.06
C SER A 193 -33.15 -24.73 11.82
N LYS A 194 -34.40 -24.82 12.31
CA LYS A 194 -35.28 -26.00 12.16
C LYS A 194 -36.63 -25.59 11.53
N PRO A 195 -36.98 -26.08 10.33
CA PRO A 195 -36.19 -26.91 9.42
C PRO A 195 -34.98 -26.13 8.83
N PRO A 196 -33.84 -26.80 8.56
CA PRO A 196 -32.65 -26.13 8.06
C PRO A 196 -32.85 -25.64 6.62
N PHE A 197 -32.05 -24.67 6.20
CA PHE A 197 -31.98 -24.25 4.81
C PHE A 197 -31.53 -25.43 3.92
N ASP A 198 -32.10 -25.60 2.74
CA ASP A 198 -31.72 -26.68 1.82
C ASP A 198 -30.41 -26.33 1.10
N ASP A 199 -29.28 -26.61 1.77
CA ASP A 199 -27.92 -26.30 1.32
C ASP A 199 -26.95 -27.45 1.67
N GLU A 200 -25.90 -27.62 0.87
CA GLU A 200 -24.84 -28.60 1.16
C GLU A 200 -24.12 -28.28 2.48
N CYS A 201 -24.03 -26.99 2.84
CA CYS A 201 -23.37 -26.52 4.06
C CYS A 201 -24.02 -27.06 5.33
N VAL A 202 -25.28 -27.49 5.31
CA VAL A 202 -25.96 -28.09 6.48
C VAL A 202 -25.28 -29.38 6.93
N ARG A 203 -24.70 -30.14 5.99
CA ARG A 203 -24.03 -31.42 6.25
C ARG A 203 -22.61 -31.28 6.81
N PHE A 204 -22.05 -30.08 6.78
CA PHE A 204 -20.70 -29.83 7.29
C PHE A 204 -20.68 -29.85 8.82
N GLU A 205 -19.49 -30.01 9.40
CA GLU A 205 -19.30 -29.88 10.84
C GLU A 205 -19.48 -28.42 11.28
N THR A 206 -19.82 -28.19 12.55
CA THR A 206 -20.10 -26.84 13.08
C THR A 206 -18.96 -25.86 12.79
N TYR A 207 -17.71 -26.28 13.02
CA TYR A 207 -16.53 -25.43 12.77
C TYR A 207 -16.36 -25.08 11.28
N GLN A 208 -16.70 -25.99 10.35
CA GLN A 208 -16.61 -25.74 8.91
C GLN A 208 -17.67 -24.73 8.46
N LYS A 209 -18.88 -24.79 9.04
CA LYS A 209 -19.93 -23.81 8.78
C LYS A 209 -19.52 -22.44 9.30
N GLU A 210 -19.03 -22.37 10.53
CA GLU A 210 -18.55 -21.13 11.15
C GLU A 210 -17.42 -20.50 10.33
N SER A 211 -16.44 -21.29 9.89
CA SER A 211 -15.34 -20.81 9.02
C SER A 211 -15.83 -20.28 7.67
N ILE A 212 -16.77 -20.97 7.01
CA ILE A 212 -17.35 -20.51 5.74
C ILE A 212 -18.14 -19.21 5.93
N ILE A 213 -18.96 -19.15 6.98
CA ILE A 213 -19.74 -17.95 7.33
C ILE A 213 -18.77 -16.80 7.62
N GLU A 214 -17.77 -17.00 8.47
CA GLU A 214 -16.79 -15.97 8.82
C GLU A 214 -16.01 -15.49 7.59
N ASN A 215 -15.61 -16.39 6.69
CA ASN A 215 -14.90 -16.00 5.46
C ASN A 215 -15.74 -15.05 4.59
N ILE A 216 -17.01 -15.37 4.38
CA ILE A 216 -17.93 -14.57 3.56
C ILE A 216 -18.36 -13.31 4.32
N ASP A 217 -18.48 -13.38 5.64
CA ASP A 217 -18.78 -12.24 6.51
C ASP A 217 -17.66 -11.19 6.48
N ASN A 218 -16.39 -11.63 6.46
CA ASN A 218 -15.27 -10.72 6.25
C ASN A 218 -15.34 -10.02 4.87
N ASP A 219 -15.76 -10.71 3.80
CA ASP A 219 -15.96 -10.07 2.48
C ASP A 219 -17.14 -9.09 2.49
N LYS A 220 -18.23 -9.45 3.18
CA LYS A 220 -19.41 -8.61 3.41
C LYS A 220 -19.01 -7.32 4.11
N GLU A 221 -18.32 -7.42 5.25
CA GLU A 221 -17.88 -6.26 6.04
C GLU A 221 -16.88 -5.40 5.27
N ARG A 222 -15.96 -6.02 4.51
CA ARG A 222 -15.05 -5.31 3.63
C ARG A 222 -15.84 -4.50 2.60
N LEU A 223 -16.83 -5.08 1.92
CA LEU A 223 -17.65 -4.36 0.93
C LEU A 223 -18.50 -3.25 1.57
N LEU A 224 -19.14 -3.52 2.71
CA LEU A 224 -19.93 -2.52 3.45
C LEU A 224 -19.08 -1.34 3.90
N SER A 225 -17.85 -1.57 4.35
CA SER A 225 -16.93 -0.49 4.76
C SER A 225 -16.56 0.47 3.64
N PHE A 226 -16.62 0.03 2.37
CA PHE A 226 -16.35 0.87 1.21
C PHE A 226 -17.53 1.77 0.84
N ILE A 227 -18.76 1.40 1.19
CA ILE A 227 -19.99 2.04 0.69
C ILE A 227 -20.74 2.84 1.77
N LYS A 228 -20.43 2.62 3.06
CA LYS A 228 -20.93 3.45 4.16
C LYS A 228 -20.35 4.87 4.07
N GLU A 229 -21.25 5.86 4.02
CA GLU A 229 -20.93 7.27 4.25
C GLU A 229 -20.65 7.51 5.75
N PRO A 230 -19.97 8.61 6.10
CA PRO A 230 -19.55 8.87 7.47
C PRO A 230 -20.77 9.19 8.33
N ASP A 231 -21.20 8.22 9.14
CA ASP A 231 -22.09 8.50 10.25
C ASP A 231 -21.33 9.31 11.29
N ALA A 232 -21.58 10.62 11.24
CA ALA A 232 -21.22 11.54 12.27
C ALA A 232 -21.88 11.13 13.59
N ARG A 233 -21.05 11.14 14.65
CA ARG A 233 -21.42 11.13 16.09
C ARG A 233 -21.76 9.75 16.65
N ASN A 234 -20.79 9.19 17.35
CA ASN A 234 -20.89 8.96 18.81
C ASN A 234 -19.56 8.42 19.30
N VAL A 235 -18.73 9.30 19.88
CA VAL A 235 -17.54 8.89 20.65
C VAL A 235 -17.92 8.98 22.12
N ASP A 236 -18.12 7.78 22.68
CA ASP A 236 -18.35 7.52 24.09
C ASP A 236 -17.03 7.71 24.85
N ARG A 237 -17.05 8.54 25.91
CA ARG A 237 -15.88 8.91 26.73
C ARG A 237 -15.64 7.87 27.83
N GLY A 238 -14.39 7.40 28.00
CA GLY A 238 -13.99 6.57 29.15
C GLY A 238 -12.47 6.36 29.27
N THR A 239 -11.91 6.78 30.42
CA THR A 239 -10.53 7.23 30.70
C THR A 239 -9.53 6.22 31.34
N ASN A 240 -8.22 6.51 31.16
CA ASN A 240 -6.98 6.24 31.98
C ASN A 240 -6.02 5.08 31.63
N ARG A 241 -4.78 5.22 31.14
CA ARG A 241 -3.61 6.15 31.33
C ARG A 241 -2.75 6.06 30.05
N GLN A 242 -1.98 7.02 29.52
CA GLN A 242 -1.53 8.37 29.91
C GLN A 242 -2.65 9.43 29.76
N GLU A 243 -2.63 10.51 30.54
CA GLU A 243 -3.64 11.58 30.44
C GLU A 243 -3.52 12.31 29.10
N ILE A 244 -4.25 11.83 28.09
CA ILE A 244 -4.67 12.66 26.96
C ILE A 244 -5.64 13.69 27.55
N THR A 245 -5.14 14.88 27.84
CA THR A 245 -5.98 15.96 28.37
C THR A 245 -6.98 16.39 27.29
N GLU A 246 -8.22 16.72 27.68
CA GLU A 246 -9.19 17.33 26.74
C GLU A 246 -8.57 18.56 26.04
N GLY A 247 -7.67 19.26 26.73
CA GLY A 247 -6.88 20.36 26.17
C GLY A 247 -5.96 19.96 25.02
N LEU A 248 -5.31 18.78 25.07
CA LEU A 248 -4.49 18.27 23.96
C LEU A 248 -5.35 17.99 22.73
N VAL A 249 -6.49 17.28 22.91
CA VAL A 249 -7.41 16.98 21.80
C VAL A 249 -7.99 18.26 21.20
N ALA A 250 -8.38 19.22 22.04
CA ALA A 250 -8.86 20.53 21.59
C ALA A 250 -7.78 21.30 20.82
N ASN A 251 -6.52 21.24 21.26
CA ASN A 251 -5.42 21.87 20.52
C ASN A 251 -5.17 21.18 19.17
N LEU A 252 -5.19 19.85 19.11
CA LEU A 252 -5.07 19.12 17.85
C LEU A 252 -6.24 19.43 16.90
N GLN A 253 -7.45 19.62 17.42
CA GLN A 253 -8.61 20.03 16.62
C GLN A 253 -8.39 21.43 16.05
N ARG A 254 -7.93 22.36 16.88
CA ARG A 254 -7.58 23.72 16.45
C ARG A 254 -6.50 23.69 15.38
N ILE A 255 -5.49 22.81 15.50
CA ILE A 255 -4.45 22.63 14.48
C ILE A 255 -5.08 22.10 13.19
N LEU A 256 -5.90 21.05 13.23
CA LEU A 256 -6.55 20.53 12.04
C LEU A 256 -7.42 21.57 11.33
N ASP A 257 -8.20 22.36 12.07
CA ASP A 257 -9.16 23.32 11.53
C ASP A 257 -8.52 24.57 10.91
N ASN A 258 -7.31 24.94 11.36
CA ASN A 258 -6.62 26.15 10.91
C ASN A 258 -5.38 25.84 10.07
N GLU A 259 -4.63 24.83 10.49
CA GLU A 259 -3.30 24.43 10.01
C GLU A 259 -3.31 22.97 9.47
N GLY A 260 -4.43 22.53 8.89
CA GLY A 260 -4.53 21.19 8.28
C GLY A 260 -3.56 20.96 7.10
N PRO A 261 -3.58 19.77 6.49
CA PRO A 261 -2.71 19.47 5.34
C PRO A 261 -3.22 20.14 4.07
N GLY A 262 -2.29 20.66 3.25
CA GLY A 262 -2.54 21.27 1.95
C GLY A 262 -3.72 22.25 1.95
N ASN A 263 -4.67 22.04 1.02
CA ASN A 263 -5.83 22.91 0.87
C ASN A 263 -6.84 22.89 2.04
N LEU A 264 -6.67 22.03 3.04
CA LEU A 264 -7.47 22.08 4.28
C LEU A 264 -7.00 23.18 5.23
N ARG A 265 -5.78 23.69 5.05
CA ARG A 265 -5.28 24.88 5.76
C ARG A 265 -6.00 26.13 5.26
N LYS A 266 -6.37 27.03 6.17
CA LYS A 266 -7.12 28.26 5.82
C LYS A 266 -6.35 29.21 4.90
N ALA A 267 -5.03 29.27 5.06
CA ALA A 267 -4.15 30.09 4.22
C ALA A 267 -3.79 29.41 2.88
N GLY A 268 -4.26 28.18 2.65
CA GLY A 268 -3.79 27.33 1.55
C GLY A 268 -2.52 26.54 1.92
N PRO A 269 -1.98 25.77 0.95
CA PRO A 269 -0.77 24.98 1.13
C PRO A 269 0.42 25.82 1.58
N ARG A 270 1.27 25.26 2.45
CA ARG A 270 2.50 25.92 2.95
C ARG A 270 3.57 26.08 1.86
N HIS A 271 3.67 25.07 1.01
CA HIS A 271 4.62 24.95 -0.09
C HIS A 271 4.03 24.06 -1.18
N ASP A 272 4.67 24.00 -2.34
CA ASP A 272 4.23 23.19 -3.49
C ASP A 272 4.01 21.70 -3.20
N ASN A 273 4.71 21.12 -2.22
CA ASN A 273 4.61 19.73 -1.79
C ASN A 273 3.63 19.46 -0.62
N ASP A 274 2.87 20.47 -0.17
CA ASP A 274 1.90 20.33 0.93
C ASP A 274 0.53 19.91 0.38
N HIS A 275 0.23 18.62 0.46
CA HIS A 275 -1.00 18.03 -0.07
C HIS A 275 -1.84 17.30 0.98
N VAL A 276 -3.16 17.26 0.74
CA VAL A 276 -4.12 16.55 1.60
C VAL A 276 -3.89 15.04 1.56
N LYS A 277 -3.59 14.49 0.37
CA LYS A 277 -3.38 13.04 0.17
C LYS A 277 -1.89 12.75 0.15
N ILE A 278 -1.46 11.75 0.92
CA ILE A 278 -0.05 11.33 0.93
C ILE A 278 0.46 10.84 -0.44
N GLN A 279 -0.42 10.38 -1.34
CA GLN A 279 -0.05 9.92 -2.68
C GLN A 279 0.49 11.04 -3.58
N ASP A 280 0.08 12.28 -3.29
CA ASP A 280 0.47 13.45 -4.07
C ASP A 280 1.75 14.08 -3.49
N ILE A 281 2.16 13.71 -2.26
CA ILE A 281 3.34 14.25 -1.59
C ILE A 281 4.61 13.56 -2.10
N GLY A 282 5.57 14.32 -2.61
CA GLY A 282 6.90 13.83 -2.96
C GLY A 282 7.68 13.36 -1.74
N VAL A 283 8.31 12.18 -1.84
CA VAL A 283 9.16 11.63 -0.76
C VAL A 283 10.40 12.49 -0.56
N ALA A 284 11.07 12.89 -1.64
CA ALA A 284 12.08 13.94 -1.58
C ALA A 284 11.41 15.30 -1.34
N PRO A 285 12.03 16.19 -0.55
CA PRO A 285 11.48 17.51 -0.34
C PRO A 285 11.72 18.38 -1.58
N THR A 286 10.82 19.33 -1.82
CA THR A 286 10.98 20.31 -2.90
C THR A 286 11.83 21.50 -2.43
N PRO A 287 12.37 22.31 -3.35
CA PRO A 287 13.05 23.55 -2.97
C PRO A 287 12.15 24.50 -2.17
N ASP A 288 10.86 24.60 -2.51
CA ASP A 288 9.90 25.46 -1.82
C ASP A 288 9.63 24.97 -0.39
N GLU A 289 9.52 23.64 -0.20
CA GLU A 289 9.40 23.01 1.11
C GLU A 289 10.65 23.24 1.99
N LEU A 290 11.85 23.07 1.42
CA LEU A 290 13.10 23.29 2.17
C LEU A 290 13.26 24.74 2.66
N LEU A 291 12.70 25.69 1.93
CA LEU A 291 12.78 27.12 2.24
C LEU A 291 11.57 27.62 3.05
N CYS A 292 10.55 26.79 3.23
CA CYS A 292 9.37 27.11 4.02
C CYS A 292 9.74 27.30 5.50
N GLU A 293 9.36 28.45 6.07
CA GLU A 293 9.57 28.76 7.50
C GLU A 293 8.39 28.34 8.38
N GLU A 294 7.29 27.88 7.78
CA GLU A 294 6.12 27.40 8.51
C GLU A 294 6.26 25.93 8.91
N ASP A 295 5.82 25.60 10.13
CA ASP A 295 5.86 24.23 10.64
C ASP A 295 4.97 23.29 9.79
N PRO A 296 5.45 22.06 9.52
CA PRO A 296 4.69 21.08 8.75
C PRO A 296 3.47 20.58 9.53
N TYR A 297 2.45 20.13 8.80
CA TYR A 297 1.29 19.48 9.43
C TYR A 297 1.65 18.08 9.91
N LEU A 298 1.68 17.88 11.24
CA LEU A 298 1.90 16.60 11.89
C LEU A 298 0.62 16.09 12.57
N PRO A 299 0.00 15.01 12.09
CA PRO A 299 -1.21 14.48 12.70
C PRO A 299 -0.90 13.75 14.02
N GLY A 300 -1.87 13.77 14.94
CA GLY A 300 -1.75 13.04 16.20
C GLY A 300 -1.79 11.52 16.03
N ASN A 301 -0.79 10.81 16.55
CA ASN A 301 -0.67 9.35 16.48
C ASN A 301 -1.44 8.62 17.60
N LEU A 302 -2.72 8.97 17.77
CA LEU A 302 -3.61 8.39 18.78
C LEU A 302 -5.06 8.42 18.32
N PHE A 303 -5.89 7.50 18.81
CA PHE A 303 -7.23 7.30 18.29
C PHE A 303 -8.13 8.54 18.42
N GLU A 304 -8.08 9.20 19.57
CA GLU A 304 -8.87 10.38 19.93
C GLU A 304 -8.41 11.65 19.20
N ALA A 305 -7.23 11.64 18.58
CA ALA A 305 -6.76 12.80 17.84
C ALA A 305 -7.69 13.04 16.63
N PRO A 306 -8.04 14.29 16.33
CA PRO A 306 -8.79 14.60 15.14
C PRO A 306 -7.92 14.40 13.89
N HIS A 307 -8.57 13.99 12.81
CA HIS A 307 -7.93 13.74 11.52
C HIS A 307 -8.94 14.01 10.40
N ASN A 308 -8.47 14.37 9.21
CA ASN A 308 -9.30 14.52 8.01
C ASN A 308 -9.79 13.17 7.43
N LEU A 309 -9.35 12.04 7.99
CA LEU A 309 -9.70 10.69 7.55
C LEU A 309 -10.45 9.98 8.67
N GLU A 310 -11.34 9.08 8.28
CA GLU A 310 -12.20 8.35 9.21
C GLU A 310 -11.39 7.66 10.32
N PRO A 311 -11.83 7.75 11.60
CA PRO A 311 -11.05 7.25 12.73
C PRO A 311 -10.63 5.79 12.63
N ARG A 312 -11.48 4.95 12.01
CA ARG A 312 -11.31 3.51 11.84
C ARG A 312 -10.69 3.11 10.51
N SER A 313 -10.37 4.07 9.66
CA SER A 313 -9.81 3.80 8.34
C SER A 313 -8.33 3.44 8.44
N VAL A 314 -7.95 2.39 7.71
CA VAL A 314 -6.53 2.04 7.51
C VAL A 314 -5.77 3.18 6.85
N LYS A 315 -6.43 3.95 5.98
CA LYS A 315 -5.83 5.12 5.32
C LYS A 315 -5.37 6.16 6.33
N ARG A 316 -6.08 6.30 7.46
CA ARG A 316 -5.68 7.19 8.55
C ARG A 316 -4.36 6.76 9.17
N LEU A 317 -4.20 5.46 9.46
CA LEU A 317 -2.93 4.92 9.97
C LEU A 317 -1.79 5.22 9.01
N PHE A 318 -1.99 4.96 7.71
CA PHE A 318 -0.96 5.18 6.69
C PHE A 318 -0.63 6.66 6.51
N ASP A 319 -1.62 7.55 6.54
CA ASP A 319 -1.42 9.00 6.49
C ASP A 319 -0.57 9.49 7.66
N ILE A 320 -0.92 9.08 8.88
CA ILE A 320 -0.18 9.41 10.11
C ILE A 320 1.26 8.90 10.02
N GLN A 321 1.45 7.61 9.75
CA GLN A 321 2.79 7.01 9.72
C GLN A 321 3.65 7.62 8.61
N PHE A 322 3.09 7.88 7.43
CA PHE A 322 3.82 8.52 6.34
C PHE A 322 4.28 9.94 6.72
N ARG A 323 3.37 10.79 7.22
CA ARG A 323 3.70 12.18 7.56
C ARG A 323 4.74 12.27 8.66
N LEU A 324 4.57 11.49 9.73
CA LEU A 324 5.51 11.48 10.85
C LEU A 324 6.87 10.92 10.47
N LEU A 325 6.91 9.77 9.77
CA LEU A 325 8.18 9.17 9.35
C LEU A 325 8.90 10.03 8.31
N ARG A 326 8.18 10.63 7.37
CA ARG A 326 8.77 11.53 6.39
C ARG A 326 9.36 12.75 7.08
N GLU A 327 8.63 13.35 8.02
CA GLU A 327 9.12 14.51 8.78
C GLU A 327 10.39 14.19 9.56
N GLU A 328 10.40 13.10 10.34
CA GLU A 328 11.55 12.67 11.12
C GLU A 328 12.83 12.57 10.27
N MET A 329 12.68 12.21 9.00
CA MET A 329 13.79 12.01 8.07
C MET A 329 14.17 13.29 7.32
N MET A 330 13.19 14.14 6.99
CA MET A 330 13.41 15.33 6.15
C MET A 330 13.74 16.58 6.95
N ALA A 331 13.29 16.69 8.21
CA ALA A 331 13.57 17.83 9.07
C ALA A 331 15.07 18.16 9.19
N PRO A 332 16.00 17.20 9.37
CA PRO A 332 17.43 17.49 9.40
C PRO A 332 17.97 18.11 8.10
N VAL A 333 17.39 17.74 6.95
CA VAL A 333 17.76 18.26 5.64
C VAL A 333 17.29 19.70 5.48
N GLN A 334 16.03 19.97 5.85
CA GLN A 334 15.45 21.30 5.86
C GLN A 334 16.25 22.25 6.75
N THR A 335 16.52 21.86 8.00
CA THR A 335 17.32 22.65 8.94
C THR A 335 18.73 22.93 8.41
N ALA A 336 19.39 21.95 7.79
CA ALA A 336 20.71 22.14 7.20
C ALA A 336 20.70 23.17 6.06
N VAL A 337 19.71 23.09 5.16
CA VAL A 337 19.53 24.05 4.07
C VAL A 337 19.24 25.44 4.61
N GLN A 338 18.31 25.58 5.55
CA GLN A 338 17.92 26.87 6.12
C GLN A 338 19.09 27.55 6.86
N CYS A 339 19.93 26.78 7.57
CA CYS A 339 21.15 27.31 8.18
C CYS A 339 22.10 27.93 7.14
N VAL A 340 22.35 27.22 6.04
CA VAL A 340 23.23 27.70 4.97
C VAL A 340 22.63 28.90 4.25
N VAL A 341 21.33 28.87 3.95
CA VAL A 341 20.63 29.99 3.30
C VAL A 341 20.62 31.23 4.19
N SER A 342 20.38 31.07 5.50
CA SER A 342 20.42 32.16 6.47
C SER A 342 21.80 32.82 6.51
N ASP A 343 22.87 32.02 6.52
CA ASP A 343 24.24 32.54 6.46
C ASP A 343 24.56 33.22 5.12
N LEU A 344 24.07 32.69 3.99
CA LEU A 344 24.23 33.31 2.66
C LEU A 344 23.45 34.62 2.50
N LYS A 345 22.32 34.79 3.21
CA LYS A 345 21.53 36.04 3.21
C LYS A 345 22.24 37.17 3.96
N LYS A 346 23.12 36.86 4.92
CA LYS A 346 23.86 37.88 5.68
C LYS A 346 24.87 38.63 4.77
N PRO A 347 25.16 39.91 5.04
CA PRO A 347 26.18 40.65 4.31
C PRO A 347 27.56 39.99 4.45
N THR A 348 28.38 40.04 3.39
CA THR A 348 29.73 39.45 3.38
C THR A 348 30.66 40.03 4.45
N SER A 349 30.35 41.21 4.99
CA SER A 349 31.08 41.83 6.09
C SER A 349 30.86 41.15 7.44
N VAL A 350 29.78 40.37 7.60
CA VAL A 350 29.44 39.68 8.84
C VAL A 350 30.05 38.28 8.80
N PRO A 351 30.99 37.93 9.70
CA PRO A 351 31.53 36.59 9.75
C PRO A 351 30.45 35.60 10.21
N THR A 352 30.25 34.57 9.40
CA THR A 352 29.33 33.45 9.64
C THR A 352 30.08 32.13 9.65
N LEU A 353 29.45 31.08 10.19
CA LEU A 353 30.02 29.72 10.16
C LEU A 353 30.28 29.29 8.72
N LEU A 354 29.31 29.52 7.82
CA LEU A 354 29.48 29.21 6.41
C LEU A 354 30.61 30.01 5.75
N SER A 355 30.73 31.32 6.03
CA SER A 355 31.80 32.14 5.44
C SER A 355 33.21 31.67 5.82
N ASN A 356 33.37 31.15 7.04
CA ASN A 356 34.63 30.56 7.48
C ASN A 356 34.88 29.25 6.73
N LEU A 357 33.88 28.37 6.62
CA LEU A 357 34.00 27.13 5.84
C LEU A 357 34.30 27.40 4.36
N ILE A 358 33.70 28.42 3.75
CA ILE A 358 34.02 28.81 2.36
C ILE A 358 35.47 29.25 2.22
N ARG A 359 36.00 30.03 3.18
CA ARG A 359 37.42 30.44 3.18
C ARG A 359 38.35 29.25 3.37
N ASP A 360 37.94 28.28 4.18
CA ASP A 360 38.77 27.15 4.59
C ASP A 360 38.70 25.96 3.62
N GLY A 361 37.92 26.05 2.52
CA GLY A 361 37.80 24.97 1.52
C GLY A 361 36.77 23.88 1.88
N GLY A 362 35.80 24.21 2.73
CA GLY A 362 34.75 23.32 3.18
C GLY A 362 35.00 22.73 4.56
N GLY A 363 34.23 21.71 4.93
CA GLY A 363 34.37 21.03 6.23
C GLY A 363 33.03 20.69 6.88
N ARG A 364 33.00 20.68 8.21
CA ARG A 364 31.79 20.33 8.98
C ARG A 364 31.09 21.58 9.50
N TYR A 365 29.83 21.74 9.11
CA TYR A 365 28.96 22.74 9.71
C TYR A 365 28.34 22.15 10.98
N ARG A 366 28.41 22.91 12.08
CA ARG A 366 27.82 22.53 13.37
C ARG A 366 27.09 23.74 13.94
N THR A 367 25.77 23.64 14.09
CA THR A 367 24.98 24.67 14.75
C THR A 367 25.35 24.73 16.25
N PRO A 368 25.60 25.93 16.81
CA PRO A 368 25.88 26.08 18.25
C PRO A 368 24.62 25.80 19.08
N ASP A 369 24.75 24.99 20.14
CA ASP A 369 23.81 24.72 21.26
C ASP A 369 22.34 25.17 21.07
N ALA A 370 21.68 24.57 20.09
CA ALA A 370 20.21 24.55 19.99
C ALA A 370 19.71 23.13 20.32
N GLN A 371 18.46 23.05 20.79
CA GLN A 371 17.79 21.77 21.08
C GLN A 371 17.76 20.83 19.84
N ASP A 372 17.90 21.42 18.63
CA ASP A 372 17.95 20.75 17.33
C ASP A 372 19.30 20.94 16.62
N SER A 373 20.41 20.61 17.29
CA SER A 373 21.73 20.78 16.68
C SER A 373 21.93 19.84 15.48
N VAL A 374 22.18 20.39 14.29
CA VAL A 374 22.49 19.63 13.07
C VAL A 374 23.98 19.67 12.74
N ILE A 375 24.51 18.54 12.25
CA ILE A 375 25.91 18.44 11.81
C ILE A 375 25.98 17.80 10.43
N PHE A 376 26.47 18.55 9.44
CA PHE A 376 26.56 18.09 8.06
C PHE A 376 27.88 18.57 7.41
N SER A 377 28.23 17.95 6.27
CA SER A 377 29.42 18.33 5.51
C SER A 377 29.06 19.40 4.47
N VAL A 378 29.94 20.38 4.33
CA VAL A 378 29.82 21.49 3.38
C VAL A 378 31.00 21.42 2.42
N PHE A 379 30.70 21.37 1.13
CA PHE A 379 31.66 21.35 0.04
C PHE A 379 31.56 22.65 -0.76
N THR A 380 32.71 23.27 -1.03
CA THR A 380 32.80 24.66 -1.52
C THR A 380 33.36 24.71 -2.93
N ASN A 381 33.30 25.91 -3.53
CA ASN A 381 33.83 26.20 -4.87
C ASN A 381 33.34 25.21 -5.94
N VAL A 382 32.02 24.97 -5.90
CA VAL A 382 31.38 23.97 -6.73
C VAL A 382 31.44 24.36 -8.20
N THR A 383 31.98 23.48 -9.03
CA THR A 383 31.97 23.58 -10.49
C THR A 383 31.34 22.34 -11.11
N PHE A 384 31.06 22.41 -12.40
CA PHE A 384 30.34 21.36 -13.10
C PHE A 384 31.17 20.79 -14.25
N GLN A 385 31.07 19.49 -14.44
CA GLN A 385 31.58 18.77 -15.61
C GLN A 385 30.43 18.52 -16.60
N PRO A 386 30.73 18.16 -17.86
CA PRO A 386 29.72 17.77 -18.84
C PRO A 386 28.78 16.68 -18.31
N LEU A 387 27.53 16.72 -18.78
CA LEU A 387 26.54 15.70 -18.45
C LEU A 387 27.05 14.31 -18.89
N SER A 388 26.78 13.33 -18.04
CA SER A 388 27.02 11.92 -18.33
C SER A 388 25.70 11.16 -18.28
N LEU A 389 25.54 10.18 -19.16
CA LEU A 389 24.45 9.22 -19.07
C LEU A 389 24.99 7.97 -18.39
N ASP A 390 24.31 7.52 -17.35
CA ASP A 390 24.58 6.26 -16.67
C ASP A 390 23.35 5.34 -16.70
N THR A 391 23.46 4.16 -16.10
CA THR A 391 22.37 3.18 -16.04
C THR A 391 21.16 3.65 -15.22
N ARG A 392 21.29 4.76 -14.47
CA ARG A 392 20.24 5.40 -13.67
C ARG A 392 19.69 6.67 -14.31
N GLY A 393 20.20 7.08 -15.47
CA GLY A 393 19.70 8.20 -16.24
C GLY A 393 20.75 9.30 -16.43
N LEU A 394 20.29 10.54 -16.33
CA LEU A 394 21.13 11.71 -16.53
C LEU A 394 21.84 12.08 -15.22
N SER A 395 23.17 12.12 -15.27
CA SER A 395 24.03 12.41 -14.12
C SER A 395 24.97 13.57 -14.43
N LEU A 396 24.93 14.60 -13.60
CA LEU A 396 25.82 15.75 -13.71
C LEU A 396 27.08 15.54 -12.88
N GLY A 397 28.25 15.75 -13.46
CA GLY A 397 29.50 15.77 -12.71
C GLY A 397 29.61 17.08 -11.93
N VAL A 398 29.81 16.97 -10.62
CA VAL A 398 29.94 18.06 -9.66
C VAL A 398 31.32 17.95 -9.04
N GLU A 399 32.14 18.99 -9.22
CA GLU A 399 33.46 19.11 -8.61
C GLU A 399 33.43 20.12 -7.47
N PHE A 400 34.21 19.87 -6.42
CA PHE A 400 34.33 20.75 -5.25
C PHE A 400 35.69 20.61 -4.59
N ASP A 401 36.01 21.54 -3.69
CA ASP A 401 37.27 21.52 -2.94
C ASP A 401 37.31 20.38 -1.91
N ALA A 402 38.47 19.74 -1.79
CA ALA A 402 38.74 18.82 -0.68
C ALA A 402 38.94 19.63 0.62
N PRO A 403 38.24 19.30 1.72
CA PRO A 403 38.39 20.03 2.98
C PRO A 403 39.79 19.83 3.58
N PRO A 404 40.25 20.73 4.45
CA PRO A 404 41.59 20.66 5.00
C PRO A 404 41.82 19.46 5.92
N GLY A 405 43.06 19.00 6.00
CA GLY A 405 43.49 17.82 6.78
C GLY A 405 43.68 16.58 5.91
N ASP A 406 43.29 15.41 6.42
CA ASP A 406 43.51 14.12 5.75
C ASP A 406 42.96 14.05 4.32
N ALA A 407 41.89 14.81 4.02
CA ALA A 407 41.24 14.81 2.70
C ALA A 407 42.11 15.41 1.59
N GLN A 408 43.08 16.25 1.96
CA GLN A 408 44.04 16.90 1.06
C GLN A 408 45.49 16.55 1.40
N SER A 409 45.73 15.47 2.16
CA SER A 409 47.07 15.04 2.54
C SER A 409 47.94 14.82 1.29
N GLU A 410 49.22 15.21 1.35
CA GLU A 410 50.19 14.91 0.29
C GLU A 410 50.41 13.39 0.14
N ILE A 411 50.21 12.65 1.23
CA ILE A 411 50.28 11.18 1.25
C ILE A 411 49.01 10.60 0.62
N VAL A 412 49.17 9.94 -0.52
CA VAL A 412 48.06 9.39 -1.32
C VAL A 412 47.24 8.39 -0.51
N GLU A 413 47.88 7.52 0.27
CA GLU A 413 47.20 6.49 1.07
C GLU A 413 46.31 7.10 2.16
N THR A 414 46.80 8.14 2.86
CA THR A 414 46.02 8.86 3.87
C THR A 414 44.79 9.53 3.24
N ARG A 415 44.99 10.16 2.08
CA ARG A 415 43.92 10.82 1.33
C ARG A 415 42.87 9.84 0.83
N VAL A 416 43.31 8.72 0.25
CA VAL A 416 42.43 7.64 -0.20
C VAL A 416 41.62 7.06 0.96
N ALA A 417 42.26 6.76 2.10
CA ALA A 417 41.58 6.23 3.28
C ALA A 417 40.53 7.19 3.84
N TYR A 418 40.79 8.50 3.81
CA TYR A 418 39.81 9.52 4.16
C TYR A 418 38.59 9.44 3.25
N TRP A 419 38.79 9.51 1.93
CA TRP A 419 37.69 9.54 0.96
C TRP A 419 36.93 8.22 0.87
N GLU A 420 37.58 7.08 1.12
CA GLU A 420 36.91 5.78 1.24
C GLU A 420 35.93 5.76 2.43
N ARG A 421 36.34 6.33 3.58
CA ARG A 421 35.47 6.48 4.76
C ARG A 421 34.29 7.43 4.48
N ILE A 422 34.52 8.52 3.74
CA ILE A 422 33.45 9.45 3.36
C ILE A 422 32.48 8.81 2.35
N ALA A 423 32.99 8.10 1.34
CA ALA A 423 32.20 7.40 0.34
C ALA A 423 31.28 6.31 0.92
N THR A 424 31.69 5.69 2.03
CA THR A 424 30.95 4.59 2.66
C THR A 424 29.96 5.04 3.74
N LYS A 425 30.15 6.22 4.34
CA LYS A 425 29.33 6.68 5.46
C LYS A 425 28.49 7.91 5.19
N ARG A 426 28.83 8.70 4.17
CA ARG A 426 28.31 10.05 3.96
C ARG A 426 27.90 10.26 2.50
N LEU A 427 28.89 10.34 1.62
CA LEU A 427 28.68 10.46 0.17
C LEU A 427 28.46 9.07 -0.46
N THR A 428 27.59 8.28 0.15
CA THR A 428 27.22 6.97 -0.38
C THR A 428 26.40 7.14 -1.64
N GLN A 429 26.48 6.15 -2.53
CA GLN A 429 25.61 6.09 -3.69
C GLN A 429 24.14 6.07 -3.23
N GLY A 430 23.33 6.98 -3.74
CA GLY A 430 21.95 7.20 -3.30
C GLY A 430 21.78 8.19 -2.13
N ALA A 431 22.86 8.69 -1.54
CA ALA A 431 22.76 9.73 -0.52
C ALA A 431 22.17 11.02 -1.11
N LEU A 432 21.34 11.70 -0.33
CA LEU A 432 20.81 13.01 -0.69
C LEU A 432 21.90 14.08 -0.56
N VAL A 433 21.91 15.00 -1.51
CA VAL A 433 22.72 16.21 -1.47
C VAL A 433 21.88 17.40 -1.89
N ALA A 434 22.19 18.57 -1.33
CA ALA A 434 21.56 19.83 -1.72
C ALA A 434 22.62 20.79 -2.26
N LEU A 435 22.42 21.26 -3.49
CA LEU A 435 23.18 22.33 -4.11
C LEU A 435 22.48 23.66 -3.83
N ILE A 436 23.16 24.56 -3.15
CA ILE A 436 22.68 25.90 -2.83
C ILE A 436 23.51 26.91 -3.61
N TRP A 437 22.82 27.78 -4.35
CA TRP A 437 23.45 28.69 -5.30
C TRP A 437 22.95 30.11 -5.10
N LYS A 438 23.84 30.99 -4.64
CA LYS A 438 23.63 32.44 -4.62
C LYS A 438 24.18 33.06 -5.89
N ASP A 439 23.33 33.67 -6.71
CA ASP A 439 23.75 34.38 -7.91
C ASP A 439 24.33 35.78 -7.59
N GLN A 440 24.84 36.46 -8.62
CA GLN A 440 25.37 37.83 -8.51
C GLN A 440 24.33 38.89 -8.09
N ASN A 441 23.04 38.61 -8.30
CA ASN A 441 21.93 39.49 -7.90
C ASN A 441 21.50 39.22 -6.45
N GLY A 442 22.11 38.24 -5.78
CA GLY A 442 21.77 37.83 -4.42
C GLY A 442 20.60 36.85 -4.34
N LYS A 443 20.04 36.39 -5.47
CA LYS A 443 19.01 35.36 -5.50
C LYS A 443 19.64 34.03 -5.09
N ILE A 444 18.98 33.30 -4.20
CA ILE A 444 19.42 31.98 -3.75
C ILE A 444 18.45 30.94 -4.31
N ASP A 445 18.97 29.97 -5.03
CA ASP A 445 18.24 28.80 -5.51
C ASP A 445 18.81 27.53 -4.87
N THR A 446 17.93 26.57 -4.58
CA THR A 446 18.30 25.28 -3.96
C THR A 446 17.85 24.13 -4.85
N TYR A 447 18.72 23.15 -5.06
CA TYR A 447 18.43 21.96 -5.85
C TYR A 447 18.81 20.70 -5.07
N ILE A 448 17.92 19.71 -5.03
CA ILE A 448 18.18 18.43 -4.37
C ILE A 448 18.46 17.37 -5.41
N GLY A 449 19.41 16.48 -5.11
CA GLY A 449 19.67 15.30 -5.91
C GLY A 449 20.22 14.13 -5.10
N THR A 450 20.43 13.01 -5.78
CA THR A 450 21.08 11.83 -5.22
C THR A 450 22.42 11.57 -5.90
N ILE A 451 23.38 11.06 -5.11
CA ILE A 451 24.70 10.70 -5.63
C ILE A 451 24.59 9.44 -6.48
N THR A 452 25.06 9.52 -7.72
CA THR A 452 25.13 8.38 -8.64
C THR A 452 26.55 7.82 -8.77
N SER A 453 27.58 8.53 -8.33
CA SER A 453 28.94 7.98 -8.24
C SER A 453 29.01 6.74 -7.35
N SER A 454 29.86 5.79 -7.72
CA SER A 454 30.27 4.70 -6.82
C SER A 454 31.35 5.18 -5.86
N SER A 455 31.58 4.42 -4.77
CA SER A 455 32.73 4.67 -3.89
C SER A 455 34.06 4.60 -4.63
N PHE A 456 34.16 3.75 -5.65
CA PHE A 456 35.32 3.63 -6.50
C PHE A 456 35.60 4.92 -7.29
N ASP A 457 34.58 5.57 -7.83
CA ASP A 457 34.73 6.81 -8.61
C ASP A 457 35.29 7.96 -7.73
N LEU A 458 34.79 8.07 -6.49
CA LEU A 458 35.25 9.06 -5.52
C LEU A 458 36.72 8.83 -5.15
N VAL A 459 37.07 7.58 -4.84
CA VAL A 459 38.44 7.20 -4.47
C VAL A 459 39.41 7.33 -5.64
N ALA A 460 38.98 7.00 -6.86
CA ALA A 460 39.78 7.18 -8.07
C ALA A 460 40.15 8.65 -8.27
N THR A 461 39.19 9.57 -8.08
CA THR A 461 39.46 11.02 -8.17
C THR A 461 40.46 11.46 -7.11
N ALA A 462 40.30 11.01 -5.86
CA ALA A 462 41.21 11.32 -4.77
C ALA A 462 42.65 10.79 -5.00
N ARG A 463 42.85 9.74 -5.81
CA ARG A 463 44.21 9.28 -6.17
C ARG A 463 44.92 10.28 -7.07
N HIS A 464 44.20 10.96 -7.95
CA HIS A 464 44.76 11.80 -9.00
C HIS A 464 44.78 13.30 -8.65
N SER A 465 43.90 13.77 -7.76
CA SER A 465 43.88 15.16 -7.27
C SER A 465 43.89 15.20 -5.74
N SER A 466 44.66 16.14 -5.20
CA SER A 466 44.76 16.38 -3.76
C SER A 466 43.77 17.45 -3.26
N ASP A 467 43.34 18.33 -4.15
CA ASP A 467 42.62 19.57 -3.83
C ASP A 467 41.17 19.58 -4.36
N ARG A 468 40.87 18.74 -5.36
CA ARG A 468 39.58 18.75 -6.08
C ARG A 468 39.01 17.35 -6.20
N ILE A 469 37.75 17.21 -5.80
CA ILE A 469 37.03 15.94 -5.84
C ILE A 469 35.81 16.08 -6.74
N SER A 470 35.51 15.01 -7.47
CA SER A 470 34.38 14.93 -8.39
C SER A 470 33.42 13.83 -7.97
N ILE A 471 32.13 14.14 -8.02
CA ILE A 471 31.02 13.19 -7.88
C ILE A 471 30.04 13.39 -9.01
N LYS A 472 29.17 12.40 -9.21
CA LYS A 472 28.01 12.49 -10.09
C LYS A 472 26.75 12.59 -9.26
N VAL A 473 25.86 13.51 -9.65
CA VAL A 473 24.59 13.77 -8.98
C VAL A 473 23.47 13.76 -10.02
N SER A 474 22.37 13.07 -9.71
CA SER A 474 21.09 13.19 -10.44
C SER A 474 20.19 14.12 -9.64
N PHE A 475 19.80 15.28 -10.19
CA PHE A 475 18.88 16.17 -9.49
C PHE A 475 17.44 15.74 -9.75
N PHE A 476 16.54 16.05 -8.80
CA PHE A 476 15.12 15.74 -8.95
C PHE A 476 14.38 16.76 -9.80
N ASP A 477 14.86 18.01 -9.84
CA ASP A 477 14.31 19.09 -10.65
C ASP A 477 15.15 19.31 -11.91
N PRO A 478 14.61 19.02 -13.11
CA PRO A 478 15.28 19.25 -14.40
C PRO A 478 15.80 20.68 -14.61
N ALA A 479 15.23 21.67 -13.91
CA ALA A 479 15.70 23.04 -13.98
C ALA A 479 17.16 23.18 -13.50
N ALA A 480 17.62 22.30 -12.59
CA ALA A 480 19.00 22.23 -12.15
C ALA A 480 19.94 21.88 -13.32
N GLU A 481 19.67 20.77 -14.02
CA GLU A 481 20.48 20.33 -15.15
C GLU A 481 20.47 21.34 -16.29
N LEU A 482 19.32 21.93 -16.61
CA LEU A 482 19.20 22.95 -17.65
C LEU A 482 20.04 24.20 -17.33
N ARG A 483 20.01 24.66 -16.08
CA ARG A 483 20.81 25.80 -15.63
C ARG A 483 22.30 25.50 -15.74
N VAL A 484 22.72 24.31 -15.35
CA VAL A 484 24.13 23.90 -15.45
C VAL A 484 24.57 23.78 -16.90
N LEU A 485 23.75 23.18 -17.76
CA LEU A 485 24.02 23.10 -19.20
C LEU A 485 24.26 24.46 -19.83
N HIS A 486 23.40 25.43 -19.51
CA HIS A 486 23.53 26.80 -20.01
C HIS A 486 24.90 27.41 -19.65
N ILE A 487 25.42 27.08 -18.48
CA ILE A 487 26.71 27.56 -17.98
C ILE A 487 27.89 26.86 -18.65
N LEU A 488 27.79 25.57 -18.90
CA LEU A 488 28.81 24.83 -19.64
C LEU A 488 28.92 25.31 -21.09
N GLN A 489 27.80 25.73 -21.69
CA GLN A 489 27.76 26.31 -23.03
C GLN A 489 28.28 27.76 -23.05
N ASN A 490 27.84 28.58 -22.10
CA ASN A 490 28.23 29.98 -22.00
C ASN A 490 29.47 30.13 -21.10
N ARG A 491 30.67 29.97 -21.70
CA ARG A 491 31.99 30.14 -21.05
C ARG A 491 32.27 31.52 -20.43
N ARG A 492 31.27 32.39 -20.26
CA ARG A 492 31.40 33.64 -19.51
C ARG A 492 31.40 33.27 -18.02
N GLY A 493 32.43 33.71 -17.31
CA GLY A 493 32.64 33.41 -15.90
C GLY A 493 31.35 33.51 -15.10
N THR A 494 31.01 32.45 -14.39
CA THR A 494 29.81 32.43 -13.57
C THR A 494 30.09 33.09 -12.24
N TYR A 495 29.57 34.30 -12.07
CA TYR A 495 29.60 35.00 -10.80
C TYR A 495 28.52 34.42 -9.87
N GLY A 496 28.92 33.98 -8.69
CA GLY A 496 28.01 33.45 -7.67
C GLY A 496 28.69 32.50 -6.70
N THR A 497 28.14 32.39 -5.50
CA THR A 497 28.60 31.45 -4.48
C THR A 497 27.79 30.17 -4.61
N ARG A 498 28.49 29.04 -4.75
CA ARG A 498 27.87 27.71 -4.82
C ARG A 498 28.42 26.83 -3.72
N VAL A 499 27.52 26.14 -3.05
CA VAL A 499 27.83 25.24 -1.96
C VAL A 499 27.02 23.97 -2.15
N LEU A 500 27.68 22.82 -1.98
CA LEU A 500 27.02 21.54 -1.93
C LEU A 500 27.04 21.07 -0.48
N ILE A 501 25.89 20.63 0.02
CA ILE A 501 25.80 20.04 1.35
C ILE A 501 25.34 18.59 1.27
N GLU A 502 25.93 17.78 2.14
CA GLU A 502 25.46 16.43 2.43
C GLU A 502 24.17 16.50 3.26
N ALA A 503 23.11 15.81 2.83
CA ALA A 503 21.94 15.63 3.67
C ALA A 503 22.22 14.53 4.70
N PRO A 504 22.05 14.77 6.02
CA PRO A 504 22.38 13.81 7.07
C PRO A 504 21.31 12.70 7.21
N VAL A 505 20.88 12.10 6.09
CA VAL A 505 19.80 11.08 6.06
C VAL A 505 20.13 9.97 5.05
N PHE A 506 19.81 8.73 5.41
CA PHE A 506 19.93 7.59 4.49
C PHE A 506 18.67 7.46 3.62
N TYR A 507 18.53 8.37 2.67
CA TYR A 507 17.32 8.51 1.84
C TYR A 507 16.93 7.25 1.08
N GLU A 508 17.86 6.58 0.38
CA GLU A 508 17.53 5.35 -0.36
C GLU A 508 17.16 4.17 0.56
N GLY A 509 17.53 4.22 1.84
CA GLY A 509 17.03 3.27 2.82
C GLY A 509 15.57 3.53 3.16
N VAL A 510 15.16 4.80 3.27
CA VAL A 510 13.82 5.16 3.76
C VAL A 510 12.79 5.31 2.64
N ARG A 511 13.21 5.80 1.47
CA ARG A 511 12.35 6.05 0.31
C ARG A 511 11.45 4.86 -0.04
N PRO A 512 11.94 3.60 -0.12
CA PRO A 512 11.08 2.47 -0.45
C PRO A 512 9.94 2.25 0.55
N PHE A 513 10.16 2.54 1.84
CA PHE A 513 9.13 2.41 2.87
C PHE A 513 8.08 3.51 2.75
N LEU A 514 8.50 4.76 2.55
CA LEU A 514 7.59 5.89 2.34
C LEU A 514 6.76 5.69 1.05
N GLU A 515 7.38 5.25 -0.04
CA GLU A 515 6.67 4.91 -1.28
C GLU A 515 5.70 3.72 -1.10
N ALA A 516 6.05 2.73 -0.27
CA ALA A 516 5.16 1.61 0.02
C ALA A 516 3.91 2.07 0.79
N LEU A 517 4.07 2.98 1.76
CA LEU A 517 2.96 3.60 2.47
C LEU A 517 2.03 4.40 1.54
N GLN A 518 2.55 4.97 0.46
CA GLN A 518 1.70 5.67 -0.52
C GLN A 518 0.85 4.73 -1.39
N ARG A 519 1.33 3.51 -1.67
CA ARG A 519 0.76 2.63 -2.72
C ARG A 519 -0.34 1.68 -2.25
N ASN A 520 -0.22 1.03 -1.07
CA ASN A 520 -1.14 -0.07 -0.73
C ASN A 520 -1.50 -0.16 0.76
N PRO A 521 -2.53 0.57 1.22
CA PRO A 521 -3.05 0.44 2.58
C PRO A 521 -3.67 -0.93 2.88
N ASP A 522 -4.30 -1.57 1.91
CA ASP A 522 -5.20 -2.72 2.16
C ASP A 522 -4.49 -4.09 2.16
N GLY A 523 -3.20 -4.13 1.80
CA GLY A 523 -2.39 -5.36 1.76
C GLY A 523 -1.61 -5.67 3.04
N LEU A 524 -1.70 -4.82 4.07
CA LEU A 524 -0.93 -4.99 5.30
C LEU A 524 -1.47 -6.17 6.13
N PRO A 525 -0.62 -7.07 6.64
CA PRO A 525 -1.04 -8.05 7.63
C PRO A 525 -1.54 -7.37 8.92
N PHE A 526 -2.39 -8.05 9.68
CA PHE A 526 -2.82 -7.59 11.01
C PHE A 526 -3.56 -6.23 11.04
N LEU A 527 -4.15 -5.80 9.92
CA LEU A 527 -4.86 -4.51 9.81
C LEU A 527 -5.93 -4.29 10.86
N ASN A 528 -6.61 -5.37 11.27
CA ASN A 528 -7.63 -5.31 12.31
C ASN A 528 -7.08 -4.82 13.65
N TYR A 529 -5.80 -5.06 13.91
CA TYR A 529 -5.08 -4.78 15.16
C TYR A 529 -4.20 -3.53 15.07
N LEU A 530 -3.64 -3.24 13.89
CA LEU A 530 -2.70 -2.12 13.70
C LEU A 530 -3.39 -0.77 13.51
N ARG A 531 -4.64 -0.75 13.04
CA ARG A 531 -5.42 0.49 12.92
C ARG A 531 -5.58 1.16 14.29
N HIS A 532 -5.74 2.48 14.31
CA HIS A 532 -6.07 3.17 15.56
C HIS A 532 -7.42 2.70 16.10
N GLN A 533 -7.48 2.43 17.40
CA GLN A 533 -8.67 1.92 18.07
C GLN A 533 -8.87 2.60 19.41
N SER A 534 -10.14 2.73 19.80
CA SER A 534 -10.46 3.16 21.15
C SER A 534 -10.00 2.11 22.16
N ARG A 535 -9.79 2.56 23.40
CA ARG A 535 -9.47 1.67 24.50
C ARG A 535 -10.50 0.55 24.70
N LYS A 536 -11.79 0.87 24.55
CA LYS A 536 -12.88 -0.10 24.69
C LYS A 536 -12.78 -1.20 23.63
N GLU A 537 -12.47 -0.83 22.39
CA GLU A 537 -12.23 -1.77 21.30
C GLU A 537 -11.01 -2.66 21.59
N LEU A 538 -9.89 -2.08 22.04
CA LEU A 538 -8.69 -2.85 22.38
C LEU A 538 -8.93 -3.84 23.53
N GLN A 539 -9.72 -3.45 24.54
CA GLN A 539 -10.08 -4.34 25.66
C GLN A 539 -11.00 -5.49 25.25
N GLN A 540 -11.82 -5.29 24.23
CA GLN A 540 -12.80 -6.28 23.74
C GLN A 540 -12.26 -7.11 22.56
N MET A 541 -11.06 -6.77 22.08
CA MET A 541 -10.46 -7.38 20.92
C MET A 541 -9.97 -8.80 21.23
N ALA A 542 -10.63 -9.79 20.61
CA ALA A 542 -10.12 -11.14 20.57
C ALA A 542 -9.08 -11.26 19.45
N ILE A 543 -7.87 -11.74 19.80
CA ILE A 543 -6.85 -12.09 18.80
C ILE A 543 -7.24 -13.42 18.17
N ARG A 544 -7.37 -13.43 16.85
CA ARG A 544 -7.73 -14.62 16.08
C ARG A 544 -6.57 -15.61 16.04
N ALA A 545 -6.90 -16.86 15.70
CA ALA A 545 -5.90 -17.87 15.44
C ALA A 545 -5.14 -17.58 14.13
N PRO A 546 -3.87 -17.99 14.01
CA PRO A 546 -3.11 -17.84 12.76
C PRO A 546 -3.85 -18.47 11.59
N SER A 547 -3.97 -17.74 10.47
CA SER A 547 -4.75 -18.16 9.29
C SER A 547 -4.45 -19.60 8.82
N TYR A 548 -3.18 -19.99 8.76
CA TYR A 548 -2.78 -21.35 8.36
C TYR A 548 -3.28 -22.43 9.32
N SER A 549 -3.45 -22.11 10.61
CA SER A 549 -3.89 -23.06 11.64
C SER A 549 -5.39 -23.35 11.60
N THR A 550 -6.16 -22.50 10.91
CA THR A 550 -7.62 -22.64 10.74
C THR A 550 -8.00 -23.56 9.57
N ALA A 551 -7.02 -24.07 8.82
CA ALA A 551 -7.29 -24.97 7.70
C ALA A 551 -8.00 -26.26 8.17
N PRO A 552 -9.04 -26.74 7.45
CA PRO A 552 -9.75 -27.96 7.85
C PRO A 552 -8.81 -29.16 8.00
N GLY A 553 -8.91 -29.85 9.16
CA GLY A 553 -8.05 -31.00 9.49
C GLY A 553 -6.65 -30.63 10.00
N PHE A 554 -6.31 -29.35 10.11
CA PHE A 554 -5.05 -28.93 10.71
C PHE A 554 -5.08 -29.06 12.24
N SER A 555 -4.01 -29.61 12.81
CA SER A 555 -3.74 -29.56 14.25
C SER A 555 -2.24 -29.69 14.48
N PHE A 556 -1.71 -29.01 15.49
CA PHE A 556 -0.34 -29.23 15.94
C PHE A 556 -0.24 -30.52 16.75
N ASP A 557 0.86 -31.27 16.61
CA ASP A 557 1.19 -32.40 17.49
C ASP A 557 2.29 -31.96 18.46
N LEU A 558 1.94 -31.81 19.74
CA LEU A 558 2.80 -31.25 20.78
C LEU A 558 3.54 -32.30 21.61
N LYS A 559 3.58 -33.56 21.14
CA LYS A 559 4.22 -34.66 21.88
C LYS A 559 5.71 -34.42 22.16
N ASP A 560 6.40 -33.71 21.28
CA ASP A 560 7.85 -33.51 21.37
C ASP A 560 8.24 -32.58 22.55
N LEU A 561 7.27 -31.91 23.15
CA LEU A 561 7.44 -31.11 24.36
C LEU A 561 7.54 -31.96 25.65
N PHE A 562 7.29 -33.27 25.55
CA PHE A 562 7.37 -34.19 26.68
C PHE A 562 8.75 -34.88 26.78
N PRO A 563 9.14 -35.34 27.97
CA PRO A 563 10.27 -36.27 28.15
C PRO A 563 10.09 -37.54 27.30
N PRO A 564 11.16 -38.18 26.77
CA PRO A 564 11.03 -39.37 25.92
C PRO A 564 10.43 -40.57 26.68
N ASP A 565 10.57 -40.57 28.00
CA ASP A 565 10.06 -41.54 28.97
C ASP A 565 8.59 -41.31 29.37
N ALA A 566 7.97 -40.21 28.93
CA ALA A 566 6.56 -39.89 29.24
C ALA A 566 5.54 -40.74 28.47
N ASN A 567 5.97 -41.57 27.51
CA ASN A 567 5.13 -42.49 26.72
C ASN A 567 3.88 -41.84 26.08
N ILE A 568 3.96 -40.57 25.68
CA ILE A 568 2.87 -39.87 25.00
C ILE A 568 2.94 -40.13 23.49
N GLN A 569 1.91 -40.75 22.92
CA GLN A 569 1.87 -41.07 21.49
C GLN A 569 1.55 -39.84 20.62
N SER A 570 0.68 -38.95 21.08
CA SER A 570 0.36 -37.67 20.42
C SER A 570 -0.33 -36.72 21.39
N LEU A 571 -0.15 -35.41 21.19
CA LEU A 571 -0.94 -34.37 21.84
C LEU A 571 -1.42 -33.36 20.78
N SER A 572 -2.63 -33.57 20.26
CA SER A 572 -3.21 -32.70 19.24
C SER A 572 -3.73 -31.37 19.83
N LEU A 573 -3.27 -30.25 19.25
CA LEU A 573 -3.77 -28.90 19.49
C LEU A 573 -4.44 -28.37 18.21
N ASN A 574 -5.76 -28.24 18.26
CA ASN A 574 -6.58 -27.56 17.25
C ASN A 574 -6.88 -26.13 17.73
N THR A 575 -6.40 -25.14 17.00
CA THR A 575 -6.53 -23.71 17.34
C THR A 575 -7.96 -23.19 17.20
N SER A 576 -8.82 -23.90 16.47
CA SER A 576 -10.24 -23.56 16.31
C SER A 576 -11.13 -24.13 17.42
N SER A 577 -10.58 -24.91 18.35
CA SER A 577 -11.34 -25.58 19.42
C SER A 577 -10.83 -25.20 20.80
N VAL A 578 -11.64 -24.45 21.55
CA VAL A 578 -11.34 -24.03 22.93
C VAL A 578 -11.08 -25.24 23.85
N ASN A 579 -11.80 -26.34 23.63
CA ASN A 579 -11.60 -27.58 24.39
C ASN A 579 -10.24 -28.22 24.08
N SER A 580 -9.81 -28.20 22.82
CA SER A 580 -8.48 -28.70 22.44
C SER A 580 -7.36 -27.84 23.03
N ILE A 581 -7.52 -26.52 23.02
CA ILE A 581 -6.57 -25.57 23.63
C ILE A 581 -6.42 -25.84 25.13
N ASN A 582 -7.55 -25.91 25.87
CA ASN A 582 -7.54 -26.16 27.31
C ASN A 582 -7.00 -27.56 27.67
N GLY A 583 -7.33 -28.57 26.85
CA GLY A 583 -6.85 -29.94 27.00
C GLY A 583 -5.34 -30.06 26.77
N ALA A 584 -4.83 -29.38 25.74
CA ALA A 584 -3.39 -29.30 25.45
C ALA A 584 -2.64 -28.59 26.60
N ARG A 585 -3.14 -27.43 27.03
CA ARG A 585 -2.56 -26.66 28.15
C ARG A 585 -2.47 -27.49 29.43
N SER A 586 -3.56 -28.15 29.80
CA SER A 586 -3.62 -29.01 31.00
C SER A 586 -2.67 -30.20 30.92
N SER A 587 -2.52 -30.80 29.74
CA SER A 587 -1.63 -31.94 29.54
C SER A 587 -0.16 -31.52 29.58
N LEU A 588 0.18 -30.37 28.98
CA LEU A 588 1.53 -29.81 29.04
C LEU A 588 1.93 -29.46 30.48
N LEU A 589 1.05 -28.82 31.25
CA LEU A 589 1.32 -28.48 32.66
C LEU A 589 1.61 -29.69 33.55
N ARG A 590 1.04 -30.85 33.22
CA ARG A 590 1.17 -32.06 34.06
C ARG A 590 2.43 -32.88 33.80
N GLY A 591 2.99 -32.81 32.59
CA GLY A 591 4.04 -33.78 32.21
C GLY A 591 5.01 -33.32 31.14
N SER A 592 4.88 -32.11 30.61
CA SER A 592 5.87 -31.60 29.67
C SER A 592 7.17 -31.19 30.38
N ARG A 593 8.20 -30.88 29.60
CA ARG A 593 9.47 -30.32 30.12
C ARG A 593 9.39 -28.82 30.42
N LEU A 594 8.25 -28.20 30.12
CA LEU A 594 8.06 -26.76 30.19
C LEU A 594 7.56 -26.37 31.58
N ASP A 595 8.03 -25.25 32.10
CA ASP A 595 7.43 -24.64 33.27
C ASP A 595 6.07 -24.00 32.94
N PRO A 596 5.22 -23.66 33.94
CA PRO A 596 3.88 -23.13 33.68
C PRO A 596 3.83 -21.90 32.77
N SER A 597 4.79 -20.98 32.90
CA SER A 597 4.84 -19.78 32.06
C SER A 597 5.21 -20.09 30.61
N GLN A 598 6.11 -21.07 30.41
CA GLN A 598 6.47 -21.57 29.09
C GLN A 598 5.31 -22.31 28.42
N VAL A 599 4.51 -23.07 29.18
CA VAL A 599 3.30 -23.71 28.65
C VAL A 599 2.32 -22.68 28.12
N ASP A 600 2.03 -21.64 28.92
CA ASP A 600 1.14 -20.56 28.48
C ASP A 600 1.71 -19.85 27.25
N ALA A 601 3.01 -19.51 27.24
CA ALA A 601 3.65 -18.85 26.10
C ALA A 601 3.59 -19.68 24.81
N VAL A 602 3.85 -20.98 24.87
CA VAL A 602 3.81 -21.87 23.70
C VAL A 602 2.38 -22.01 23.18
N VAL A 603 1.41 -22.26 24.05
CA VAL A 603 0.01 -22.42 23.64
C VAL A 603 -0.51 -21.11 23.04
N ASP A 604 -0.24 -19.97 23.67
CA ASP A 604 -0.66 -18.66 23.16
C ASP A 604 0.00 -18.35 21.81
N SER A 605 1.30 -18.59 21.65
CA SER A 605 2.03 -18.34 20.37
C SER A 605 1.52 -19.18 19.20
N LEU A 606 0.97 -20.37 19.48
CA LEU A 606 0.41 -21.27 18.46
C LEU A 606 -1.07 -20.97 18.15
N THR A 607 -1.78 -20.32 19.07
CA THR A 607 -3.24 -20.12 18.99
C THR A 607 -3.64 -18.67 18.71
N ARG A 608 -2.69 -17.73 18.73
CA ARG A 608 -2.92 -16.30 18.49
C ARG A 608 -1.99 -15.83 17.37
N GLU A 609 -2.54 -15.03 16.46
CA GLU A 609 -1.75 -14.47 15.35
C GLU A 609 -0.87 -13.27 15.71
N LEU A 610 -0.95 -12.81 16.98
CA LEU A 610 -0.20 -11.69 17.57
C LEU A 610 0.23 -12.00 19.01
#